data_AF-A0A960FXP6-F1
#
_entry.id   AF-A0A960FXP6-F1
#
_cell.length_a   1.000
_cell.length_b   1.000
_cell.length_c   1.000
_cell.angle_alpha   90.00
_cell.angle_beta   90.00
_cell.angle_gamma   90.00
#
_symmetry.space_group_name_H-M   'P 1'
#
loop_
_entity.id
_entity.type
_entity.pdbx_description
1 polymer ?
#
loop_
_entity_poly.entity_id
_entity_poly.type
_entity_poly.pdbx_seq_one_letter_code
_entity_poly.pdbx_strand_id
1 'polypeptide(L)'
;VSIGGFVPKAHTPFQWASQLDVETTDERLRKLREVVRSDKKYGRAIGFRYHDGQPGIVEGLLSRGDRRVGAIIEAVWRDGGRFDGWNEHFSYERWMEAARQALADSPVDVDWYTTRERNYDETLPWDHLDSGLDKDWLWQDWEDALDPESIDVDDCRWTPCYDCGVCPEMGTDIQVGPTGQKLLPLTVK
;
A
#
# COMPACT_ATOMS: atom_id res chain seq x y z
N VAL A 1 -19.50 0.88 -5.90
CA VAL A 1 -18.15 0.31 -5.70
C VAL A 1 -17.12 1.42 -5.84
N SER A 2 -16.05 1.37 -5.04
CA SER A 2 -14.89 2.25 -5.17
C SER A 2 -13.72 1.41 -5.67
N ILE A 3 -12.98 1.88 -6.66
CA ILE A 3 -11.85 1.17 -7.27
C ILE A 3 -10.68 2.15 -7.37
N GLY A 4 -9.52 1.76 -6.85
CA GLY A 4 -8.30 2.57 -6.90
C GLY A 4 -7.12 1.73 -7.39
N GLY A 5 -6.07 2.43 -7.84
CA GLY A 5 -4.78 1.81 -8.04
C GLY A 5 -4.22 1.29 -6.72
N PHE A 6 -3.45 0.22 -6.78
CA PHE A 6 -2.78 -0.33 -5.60
C PHE A 6 -1.61 0.56 -5.18
N VAL A 7 -1.59 1.01 -3.92
CA VAL A 7 -0.52 1.82 -3.34
C VAL A 7 0.12 1.04 -2.19
N PRO A 8 1.33 0.50 -2.37
CA PRO A 8 2.06 -0.22 -1.32
C PRO A 8 2.31 0.61 -0.07
N LYS A 9 2.26 -0.05 1.09
CA LYS A 9 2.40 0.57 2.42
C LYS A 9 3.53 -0.08 3.19
N ALA A 10 4.23 0.72 3.99
CA ALA A 10 5.23 0.26 4.94
C ALA A 10 4.63 -0.78 5.91
N HIS A 11 5.47 -1.72 6.36
CA HIS A 11 5.09 -2.78 7.32
C HIS A 11 3.92 -3.65 6.83
N THR A 12 3.85 -3.89 5.52
CA THR A 12 2.92 -4.85 4.91
C THR A 12 3.70 -5.81 4.00
N PRO A 13 3.18 -7.01 3.72
CA PRO A 13 3.82 -7.94 2.79
C PRO A 13 4.10 -7.26 1.44
N PHE A 14 3.18 -6.42 0.98
CA PHE A 14 3.32 -5.72 -0.30
C PHE A 14 4.28 -4.53 -0.29
N GLN A 15 5.04 -4.27 0.78
CA GLN A 15 5.92 -3.10 0.88
C GLN A 15 7.05 -3.09 -0.18
N TRP A 16 7.39 -4.24 -0.77
CA TRP A 16 8.35 -4.36 -1.87
C TRP A 16 7.71 -4.24 -3.26
N ALA A 17 6.38 -4.27 -3.36
CA ALA A 17 5.70 -4.23 -4.63
C ALA A 17 5.94 -2.90 -5.37
N SER A 18 6.11 -3.00 -6.69
CA SER A 18 6.07 -1.84 -7.59
C SER A 18 4.65 -1.27 -7.64
N GLN A 19 4.52 0.05 -7.65
CA GLN A 19 3.26 0.70 -8.00
C GLN A 19 3.16 0.89 -9.52
N LEU A 20 1.95 0.81 -10.07
CA LEU A 20 1.73 1.15 -11.48
C LEU A 20 1.93 2.65 -11.74
N ASP A 21 2.43 2.98 -12.93
CA ASP A 21 2.45 4.36 -13.44
C ASP A 21 1.03 4.92 -13.68
N VAL A 22 0.97 6.24 -13.90
CA VAL A 22 -0.29 6.98 -14.07
C VAL A 22 -1.02 6.47 -15.30
N GLU A 23 -0.32 6.36 -16.42
CA GLU A 23 -0.88 6.00 -17.72
C GLU A 23 -1.50 4.60 -17.70
N THR A 24 -0.77 3.63 -17.15
CA THR A 24 -1.24 2.25 -17.00
C THR A 24 -2.42 2.15 -16.04
N THR A 25 -2.40 2.90 -14.94
CA THR A 25 -3.52 2.95 -13.99
C THR A 25 -4.79 3.47 -14.67
N ASP A 26 -4.69 4.62 -15.34
CA ASP A 26 -5.82 5.25 -16.01
C ASP A 26 -6.34 4.40 -17.17
N GLU A 27 -5.45 3.75 -17.93
CA GLU A 27 -5.84 2.86 -19.01
C GLU A 27 -6.65 1.66 -18.50
N ARG A 28 -6.19 1.01 -17.42
CA ARG A 28 -6.89 -0.14 -16.80
C ARG A 28 -8.25 0.28 -16.23
N LEU A 29 -8.33 1.43 -15.57
CA LEU A 29 -9.59 1.99 -15.06
C LEU A 29 -10.58 2.31 -16.18
N ARG A 30 -10.09 2.85 -17.31
CA ARG A 30 -10.90 3.10 -18.49
C ARG A 30 -11.45 1.80 -19.08
N LYS A 31 -10.60 0.79 -19.29
CA LYS A 31 -10.99 -0.54 -19.79
C LYS A 31 -12.07 -1.17 -18.91
N LEU A 32 -11.88 -1.17 -17.59
CA LEU A 32 -12.86 -1.72 -16.64
C LEU A 32 -14.21 -1.00 -16.74
N ARG A 33 -14.20 0.32 -16.86
CA ARG A 33 -15.42 1.12 -17.01
C ARG A 33 -16.15 0.84 -18.31
N GLU A 34 -15.43 0.70 -19.42
CA GLU A 34 -16.00 0.36 -20.72
C GLU A 34 -16.70 -0.99 -20.67
N VAL A 35 -16.07 -2.00 -20.05
CA VAL A 35 -16.68 -3.33 -19.83
C VAL A 35 -17.95 -3.23 -19.00
N VAL A 36 -17.93 -2.56 -17.85
CA VAL A 36 -19.11 -2.42 -16.99
C VAL A 36 -20.24 -1.67 -17.70
N ARG A 37 -19.93 -0.65 -18.51
CA ARG A 37 -20.92 0.16 -19.24
C ARG A 37 -21.45 -0.51 -20.51
N SER A 38 -20.73 -1.47 -21.06
CA SER A 38 -21.16 -2.23 -22.24
C SER A 38 -22.47 -2.98 -22.02
N ASP A 39 -22.73 -3.41 -20.78
CA ASP A 39 -24.01 -3.98 -20.36
C ASP A 39 -24.88 -2.90 -19.69
N LYS A 40 -26.02 -2.61 -20.30
CA LYS A 40 -26.98 -1.61 -19.80
C LYS A 40 -27.54 -1.93 -18.41
N LYS A 41 -27.64 -3.22 -18.05
CA LYS A 41 -28.09 -3.65 -16.73
C LYS A 41 -27.04 -3.30 -15.67
N TYR A 42 -25.77 -3.59 -15.94
CA TYR A 42 -24.67 -3.26 -15.02
C TYR A 42 -24.42 -1.77 -14.94
N GLY A 43 -24.39 -1.06 -16.07
CA GLY A 43 -24.17 0.39 -16.10
C GLY A 43 -25.19 1.21 -15.32
N ARG A 44 -26.41 0.68 -15.10
CA ARG A 44 -27.44 1.31 -14.24
C ARG A 44 -27.35 0.89 -12.77
N ALA A 45 -26.93 -0.35 -12.51
CA ALA A 45 -26.92 -0.92 -11.17
C ALA A 45 -25.63 -0.61 -10.38
N ILE A 46 -24.50 -0.40 -11.07
CA ILE A 46 -23.19 -0.27 -10.45
C ILE A 46 -22.76 1.21 -10.47
N GLY A 47 -22.85 1.87 -9.31
CA GLY A 47 -22.21 3.17 -9.10
C GLY A 47 -20.68 3.00 -9.06
N PHE A 48 -19.98 3.61 -10.01
CA PHE A 48 -18.52 3.49 -10.16
C PHE A 48 -17.84 4.76 -9.66
N ARG A 49 -17.09 4.65 -8.55
CA ARG A 49 -16.19 5.71 -8.05
C ARG A 49 -14.76 5.23 -8.20
N TYR A 50 -13.86 6.11 -8.61
CA TYR A 50 -12.46 5.78 -8.82
C TYR A 50 -11.57 6.96 -8.50
N HIS A 51 -10.30 6.65 -8.26
CA HIS A 51 -9.23 7.61 -8.09
C HIS A 51 -8.32 7.54 -9.31
N ASP A 52 -8.00 8.69 -9.88
CA ASP A 52 -7.07 8.80 -11.01
C ASP A 52 -5.65 8.38 -10.59
N GLY A 53 -4.80 8.02 -11.57
CA GLY A 53 -3.44 7.56 -11.30
C GLY A 53 -2.54 8.61 -10.62
N GLN A 54 -2.72 9.89 -10.95
CA GLN A 54 -1.89 11.00 -10.44
C GLN A 54 -1.92 11.13 -8.89
N PRO A 55 -3.10 11.20 -8.22
CA PRO A 55 -3.16 11.12 -6.76
C PRO A 55 -2.43 9.90 -6.18
N GLY A 56 -2.54 8.75 -6.84
CA GLY A 56 -1.88 7.52 -6.41
C GLY A 56 -0.36 7.64 -6.34
N ILE A 57 0.28 8.33 -7.29
CA ILE A 57 1.74 8.55 -7.26
C ILE A 57 2.16 9.38 -6.06
N VAL A 58 1.42 10.44 -5.74
CA VAL A 58 1.68 11.27 -4.56
C VAL A 58 1.45 10.47 -3.28
N GLU A 59 0.38 9.68 -3.21
CA GLU A 59 0.13 8.78 -2.09
C GLU A 59 1.26 7.76 -1.92
N GLY A 60 1.78 7.19 -3.01
CA GLY A 60 2.91 6.28 -3.01
C GLY A 60 4.20 6.92 -2.51
N LEU A 61 4.48 8.16 -2.93
CA LEU A 61 5.62 8.96 -2.47
C LEU A 61 5.54 9.21 -0.96
N LEU A 62 4.35 9.55 -0.44
CA LEU A 62 4.13 9.82 0.98
C LEU A 62 4.14 8.54 1.82
N SER A 63 3.67 7.42 1.27
CA SER A 63 3.57 6.14 1.98
C SER A 63 4.91 5.43 2.12
N ARG A 64 5.83 5.66 1.16
CA ARG A 64 7.14 5.00 1.10
C ARG A 64 8.32 5.97 1.13
N GLY A 65 8.07 7.23 1.43
CA GLY A 65 9.08 8.28 1.46
C GLY A 65 10.03 8.14 2.64
N ASP A 66 11.23 8.68 2.49
CA ASP A 66 12.13 8.91 3.62
C ASP A 66 12.16 10.39 4.03
N ARG A 67 13.13 10.77 4.87
CA ARG A 67 13.28 12.15 5.37
C ARG A 67 13.36 13.21 4.27
N ARG A 68 13.83 12.87 3.06
CA ARG A 68 13.91 13.78 1.91
C ARG A 68 12.52 14.24 1.45
N VAL A 69 11.49 13.40 1.63
CA VAL A 69 10.11 13.75 1.30
C VAL A 69 9.57 14.88 2.20
N GLY A 70 10.16 15.08 3.39
CA GLY A 70 9.83 16.24 4.24
C GLY A 70 10.05 17.58 3.55
N ALA A 71 11.14 17.74 2.79
CA ALA A 71 11.43 18.95 2.02
C ALA A 71 10.42 19.16 0.87
N ILE A 72 9.93 18.07 0.28
CA ILE A 72 8.88 18.10 -0.76
C ILE A 72 7.58 18.61 -0.16
N ILE A 73 7.15 18.05 0.97
CA ILE A 73 5.92 18.45 1.67
C ILE A 73 5.98 19.93 2.05
N GLU A 74 7.12 20.39 2.59
CA GLU A 74 7.30 21.80 2.93
C GLU A 74 7.20 22.69 1.69
N ALA A 75 7.86 22.33 0.59
CA ALA A 75 7.82 23.09 -0.65
C ALA A 75 6.41 23.18 -1.24
N VAL A 76 5.67 22.06 -1.27
CA VAL A 76 4.26 22.02 -1.68
C VAL A 76 3.42 22.97 -0.84
N TRP A 77 3.58 22.94 0.48
CA TRP A 77 2.85 23.82 1.39
C TRP A 77 3.20 25.31 1.20
N ARG A 78 4.49 25.63 1.01
CA ARG A 78 4.96 27.01 0.77
C ARG A 78 4.43 27.58 -0.54
N ASP A 79 4.29 26.74 -1.56
CA ASP A 79 3.68 27.10 -2.84
C ASP A 79 2.14 27.24 -2.75
N GLY A 80 1.54 26.88 -1.61
CA GLY A 80 0.11 27.04 -1.34
C GLY A 80 -0.70 25.75 -1.43
N GLY A 81 -0.06 24.59 -1.59
CA GLY A 81 -0.68 23.27 -1.51
C GLY A 81 -1.30 23.06 -0.13
N ARG A 82 -2.63 23.00 -0.09
CA ARG A 82 -3.44 22.81 1.12
C ARG A 82 -4.69 22.08 0.69
N PHE A 83 -5.23 21.24 1.58
CA PHE A 83 -6.47 20.53 1.31
C PHE A 83 -6.38 19.58 0.09
N ASP A 84 -5.20 19.03 -0.20
CA ASP A 84 -4.93 18.11 -1.32
C ASP A 84 -5.69 16.77 -1.25
N GLY A 85 -6.39 16.49 -0.14
CA GLY A 85 -7.31 15.36 -0.03
C GLY A 85 -8.63 15.54 -0.78
N TRP A 86 -8.92 16.75 -1.28
CA TRP A 86 -10.08 17.04 -2.13
C TRP A 86 -9.63 17.34 -3.56
N ASN A 87 -10.27 16.70 -4.54
CA ASN A 87 -9.87 16.74 -5.94
C ASN A 87 -9.79 18.15 -6.51
N GLU A 88 -10.66 19.08 -6.06
CA GLU A 88 -10.68 20.47 -6.49
C GLU A 88 -9.47 21.31 -6.02
N HIS A 89 -8.72 20.81 -5.04
CA HIS A 89 -7.53 21.47 -4.48
C HIS A 89 -6.23 20.77 -4.88
N PHE A 90 -6.30 19.48 -5.19
CA PHE A 90 -5.15 18.69 -5.57
C PHE A 90 -4.49 19.20 -6.86
N SER A 91 -3.16 19.31 -6.84
CA SER A 91 -2.35 19.67 -8.01
C SER A 91 -1.16 18.71 -8.14
N TYR A 92 -1.23 17.80 -9.11
CA TYR A 92 -0.14 16.88 -9.39
C TYR A 92 1.15 17.60 -9.81
N GLU A 93 1.05 18.61 -10.68
CA GLU A 93 2.20 19.39 -11.15
C GLU A 93 2.95 20.07 -10.00
N ARG A 94 2.22 20.61 -9.01
CA ARG A 94 2.82 21.20 -7.80
C ARG A 94 3.69 20.19 -7.06
N TRP A 95 3.19 18.98 -6.87
CA TRP A 95 3.93 17.90 -6.21
C TRP A 95 5.17 17.48 -7.00
N MET A 96 5.03 17.32 -8.32
CA MET A 96 6.15 16.91 -9.18
C MET A 96 7.23 17.98 -9.25
N GLU A 97 6.86 19.26 -9.35
CA GLU A 97 7.82 20.35 -9.36
C GLU A 97 8.55 20.49 -8.02
N ALA A 98 7.82 20.41 -6.90
CA ALA A 98 8.42 20.40 -5.57
C ALA A 98 9.39 19.21 -5.39
N ALA A 99 9.01 18.02 -5.85
CA ALA A 99 9.85 16.84 -5.78
C ALA A 99 11.12 17.00 -6.63
N ARG A 100 10.98 17.46 -7.87
CA ARG A 100 12.10 17.72 -8.79
C ARG A 100 13.11 18.71 -8.20
N GLN A 101 12.64 19.77 -7.56
CA GLN A 101 13.51 20.76 -6.92
C GLN A 101 14.18 20.20 -5.65
N ALA A 102 13.41 19.58 -4.75
CA ALA A 102 13.92 19.09 -3.47
C ALA A 102 14.89 17.89 -3.62
N LEU A 103 14.77 17.13 -4.71
CA LEU A 103 15.60 15.97 -5.00
C LEU A 103 16.69 16.23 -6.06
N ALA A 104 16.88 17.47 -6.51
CA ALA A 104 17.78 17.79 -7.62
C ALA A 104 19.24 17.30 -7.41
N ASP A 105 19.73 17.33 -6.17
CA ASP A 105 21.08 16.89 -5.79
C ASP A 105 21.09 15.49 -5.13
N SER A 106 19.99 14.73 -5.26
CA SER A 106 19.81 13.41 -4.66
C SER A 106 19.85 12.32 -5.74
N PRO A 107 20.35 11.10 -5.43
CA PRO A 107 20.38 9.99 -6.39
C PRO A 107 19.02 9.30 -6.60
N VAL A 108 17.93 9.94 -6.17
CA VAL A 108 16.57 9.38 -6.23
C VAL A 108 15.60 10.43 -6.72
N ASP A 109 14.51 9.96 -7.32
CA ASP A 109 13.39 10.76 -7.80
C ASP A 109 12.04 10.16 -7.32
N VAL A 110 10.93 10.64 -7.86
CA VAL A 110 9.60 10.15 -7.50
C VAL A 110 9.43 8.67 -7.87
N ASP A 111 9.88 8.26 -9.06
CA ASP A 111 9.78 6.89 -9.55
C ASP A 111 10.59 5.90 -8.70
N TRP A 112 11.73 6.36 -8.16
CA TRP A 112 12.49 5.62 -7.17
C TRP A 112 11.68 5.32 -5.90
N TYR A 113 10.76 6.20 -5.47
CA TYR A 113 9.88 5.90 -4.34
C TYR A 113 8.62 5.12 -4.73
N THR A 114 8.21 5.14 -6.00
CA THR A 114 6.88 4.64 -6.38
C THR A 114 6.90 3.39 -7.25
N THR A 115 7.39 3.52 -8.48
CA THR A 115 7.14 2.57 -9.57
C THR A 115 8.21 1.50 -9.71
N ARG A 116 9.41 1.71 -9.15
CA ARG A 116 10.45 0.69 -9.19
C ARG A 116 10.12 -0.54 -8.33
N GLU A 117 10.65 -1.67 -8.75
CA GLU A 117 10.73 -2.88 -7.94
C GLU A 117 11.77 -2.72 -6.82
N ARG A 118 11.57 -3.48 -5.75
CA ARG A 118 12.44 -3.55 -4.57
C ARG A 118 12.79 -5.00 -4.30
N ASN A 119 13.99 -5.20 -3.77
CA ASN A 119 14.45 -6.53 -3.37
C ASN A 119 14.42 -6.66 -1.84
N TYR A 120 14.43 -7.90 -1.37
CA TYR A 120 14.47 -8.24 0.05
C TYR A 120 15.60 -7.51 0.81
N ASP A 121 16.82 -7.57 0.27
CA ASP A 121 18.04 -7.03 0.90
C ASP A 121 18.10 -5.50 0.96
N GLU A 122 17.10 -4.82 0.38
CA GLU A 122 17.07 -3.37 0.39
C GLU A 122 16.80 -2.82 1.79
N THR A 123 17.55 -1.77 2.14
CA THR A 123 17.24 -0.96 3.33
C THR A 123 16.07 -0.04 3.03
N LEU A 124 14.92 -0.32 3.63
CA LEU A 124 13.71 0.47 3.46
C LEU A 124 13.71 1.70 4.38
N PRO A 125 13.09 2.82 3.98
CA PRO A 125 13.03 4.04 4.80
C PRO A 125 12.52 3.84 6.24
N TRP A 126 11.67 2.86 6.46
CA TRP A 126 11.05 2.53 7.74
C TRP A 126 11.69 1.33 8.46
N ASP A 127 12.79 0.75 7.96
CA ASP A 127 13.46 -0.40 8.61
C ASP A 127 13.99 -0.08 10.03
N HIS A 128 14.10 1.21 10.38
CA HIS A 128 14.47 1.65 11.72
C HIS A 128 13.28 1.75 12.69
N LEU A 129 12.07 1.46 12.21
CA LEU A 129 10.84 1.41 12.98
C LEU A 129 10.43 -0.04 13.17
N ASP A 130 9.85 -0.32 14.33
CA ASP A 130 9.37 -1.64 14.68
C ASP A 130 7.84 -1.62 14.79
N SER A 131 7.18 -2.45 13.97
CA SER A 131 5.73 -2.65 13.99
C SER A 131 5.31 -3.94 14.72
N GLY A 132 6.27 -4.67 15.30
CA GLY A 132 6.10 -6.00 15.90
C GLY A 132 5.94 -7.12 14.87
N LEU A 133 6.22 -6.85 13.59
CA LEU A 133 6.14 -7.84 12.51
C LEU A 133 7.55 -8.17 12.03
N ASP A 134 7.85 -9.45 11.97
CA ASP A 134 9.12 -9.93 11.45
C ASP A 134 9.24 -9.64 9.94
N LYS A 135 10.40 -9.12 9.50
CA LYS A 135 10.64 -8.74 8.09
C LYS A 135 10.68 -9.96 7.17
N ASP A 136 11.20 -11.09 7.66
CA ASP A 136 11.29 -12.34 6.88
C ASP A 136 9.90 -12.95 6.73
N TRP A 137 9.07 -12.86 7.77
CA TRP A 137 7.66 -13.24 7.67
C TRP A 137 6.92 -12.43 6.61
N LEU A 138 7.08 -11.09 6.60
CA LEU A 138 6.46 -10.23 5.58
C LEU A 138 6.97 -10.55 4.17
N TRP A 139 8.25 -10.89 4.04
CA TRP A 139 8.84 -11.25 2.75
C TRP A 139 8.31 -12.59 2.24
N GLN A 140 8.22 -13.61 3.10
CA GLN A 140 7.65 -14.90 2.73
C GLN A 140 6.19 -14.74 2.28
N ASP A 141 5.38 -13.96 3.00
CA ASP A 141 3.99 -13.71 2.64
C ASP A 141 3.86 -12.94 1.30
N TRP A 142 4.84 -12.11 0.97
CA TRP A 142 4.94 -11.48 -0.35
C TRP A 142 5.27 -12.49 -1.46
N GLU A 143 6.25 -13.37 -1.25
CA GLU A 143 6.60 -14.43 -2.21
C GLU A 143 5.42 -15.38 -2.44
N ASP A 144 4.74 -15.75 -1.36
CA ASP A 144 3.54 -16.59 -1.39
C ASP A 144 2.41 -15.90 -2.17
N ALA A 145 2.21 -14.59 -2.01
CA ALA A 145 1.21 -13.83 -2.77
C ALA A 145 1.50 -13.74 -4.27
N LEU A 146 2.75 -13.98 -4.70
CA LEU A 146 3.15 -14.06 -6.10
C LEU A 146 3.00 -15.47 -6.69
N ASP A 147 2.97 -16.50 -5.85
CA ASP A 147 2.81 -17.89 -6.27
C ASP A 147 1.32 -18.27 -6.34
N PRO A 148 0.77 -18.54 -7.55
CA PRO A 148 -0.63 -18.91 -7.70
C PRO A 148 -1.00 -20.26 -7.05
N GLU A 149 -0.02 -21.09 -6.68
CA GLU A 149 -0.24 -22.35 -5.97
C GLU A 149 -0.17 -22.20 -4.44
N SER A 150 0.21 -21.02 -3.94
CA SER A 150 0.26 -20.76 -2.50
C SER A 150 -1.14 -20.69 -1.88
N ILE A 151 -1.20 -20.92 -0.57
CA ILE A 151 -2.43 -20.93 0.21
C ILE A 151 -2.51 -19.62 0.99
N ASP A 152 -3.66 -18.97 0.95
CA ASP A 152 -3.93 -17.76 1.73
C ASP A 152 -3.68 -18.00 3.24
N VAL A 153 -3.14 -17.00 3.93
CA VAL A 153 -2.98 -17.04 5.39
C VAL A 153 -4.36 -16.93 6.06
N ASP A 154 -4.78 -18.00 6.74
CA ASP A 154 -6.01 -18.00 7.52
C ASP A 154 -5.91 -17.08 8.76
N ASP A 155 -7.08 -16.73 9.29
CA ASP A 155 -7.20 -15.96 10.53
C ASP A 155 -6.60 -16.72 11.73
N CYS A 156 -5.41 -16.28 12.16
CA CYS A 156 -4.63 -16.85 13.25
C CYS A 156 -5.32 -16.84 14.63
N ARG A 157 -6.50 -16.22 14.73
CA ARG A 157 -7.36 -16.33 15.93
C ARG A 157 -8.01 -17.70 16.07
N TRP A 158 -8.14 -18.44 14.96
CA TRP A 158 -8.83 -19.73 14.90
C TRP A 158 -7.92 -20.88 14.44
N THR A 159 -6.77 -20.55 13.86
CA THR A 159 -5.76 -21.50 13.39
C THR A 159 -4.49 -21.43 14.25
N PRO A 160 -3.56 -22.40 14.11
CA PRO A 160 -2.24 -22.30 14.74
C PRO A 160 -1.49 -21.01 14.35
N CYS A 161 -0.60 -20.56 15.23
CA CYS A 161 0.22 -19.36 15.02
C CYS A 161 1.15 -19.53 13.79
N TYR A 162 1.28 -18.46 13.00
CA TYR A 162 2.19 -18.36 11.85
C TYR A 162 3.54 -17.72 12.19
N ASP A 163 3.78 -17.45 13.47
CA ASP A 163 5.02 -16.89 14.01
C ASP A 163 5.43 -15.53 13.40
N CYS A 164 4.46 -14.63 13.21
CA CYS A 164 4.70 -13.30 12.62
C CYS A 164 5.42 -12.30 13.53
N GLY A 165 5.76 -12.68 14.77
CA GLY A 165 6.44 -11.81 15.76
C GLY A 165 5.53 -11.04 16.73
N VAL A 166 4.31 -10.67 16.30
CA VAL A 166 3.47 -9.68 17.03
C VAL A 166 3.14 -10.10 18.46
N CYS A 167 2.53 -11.28 18.65
CA CYS A 167 2.04 -11.69 19.97
C CYS A 167 3.18 -11.89 20.99
N PRO A 168 4.28 -12.60 20.65
CA PRO A 168 5.44 -12.74 21.53
C PRO A 168 6.13 -11.42 21.86
N GLU A 169 6.40 -10.57 20.88
CA GLU A 169 7.14 -9.31 21.09
C GLU A 169 6.34 -8.29 21.90
N MET A 170 5.04 -8.21 21.64
CA MET A 170 4.16 -7.25 22.32
C MET A 170 3.63 -7.79 23.66
N GLY A 171 3.89 -9.06 23.99
CA GLY A 171 3.36 -9.71 25.18
C GLY A 171 1.83 -9.75 25.19
N THR A 172 1.22 -9.95 24.02
CA THR A 172 -0.24 -9.94 23.85
C THR A 172 -0.78 -11.32 23.58
N ASP A 173 -1.90 -11.64 24.23
CA ASP A 173 -2.67 -12.86 23.96
C ASP A 173 -3.83 -12.58 23.02
N ILE A 174 -4.16 -13.56 22.19
CA ILE A 174 -5.38 -13.51 21.36
C ILE A 174 -6.60 -13.62 22.29
N GLN A 175 -7.30 -12.50 22.49
CA GLN A 175 -8.57 -12.48 23.20
C GLN A 175 -9.73 -12.63 22.23
N VAL A 176 -10.25 -13.85 22.11
CA VAL A 176 -11.53 -14.08 21.46
C VAL A 176 -12.62 -13.89 22.52
N GLY A 177 -13.57 -12.98 22.28
CA GLY A 177 -14.72 -12.78 23.17
C GLY A 177 -15.52 -14.08 23.38
N PRO A 178 -16.48 -14.15 24.32
CA PRO A 178 -17.22 -15.38 24.59
C PRO A 178 -18.01 -15.81 23.34
N THR A 179 -17.46 -16.74 22.58
CA THR A 179 -18.06 -17.27 21.35
C THR A 179 -19.13 -18.32 21.63
N GLY A 180 -19.23 -18.79 22.88
CA GLY A 180 -19.99 -19.99 23.24
C GLY A 180 -19.43 -21.28 22.61
N GLN A 181 -18.31 -21.18 21.87
CA GLN A 181 -17.65 -22.31 21.24
C GLN A 181 -16.50 -22.80 22.11
N LYS A 182 -16.42 -24.12 22.26
CA LYS A 182 -15.32 -24.77 22.97
C LYS A 182 -14.16 -24.91 21.99
N LEU A 183 -13.14 -24.06 22.13
CA LEU A 183 -11.92 -24.19 21.35
C LEU A 183 -11.32 -25.59 21.60
N LEU A 184 -11.10 -26.33 20.51
CA LEU A 184 -10.38 -27.60 20.58
C LEU A 184 -8.92 -27.30 20.96
N PRO A 185 -8.27 -28.14 21.79
CA PRO A 185 -6.90 -27.88 22.21
C PRO A 185 -5.98 -27.77 20.99
N LEU A 186 -5.25 -26.67 20.90
CA LEU A 186 -4.16 -26.49 19.94
C LEU A 186 -3.04 -27.47 20.32
N THR A 187 -2.96 -28.60 19.62
CA THR A 187 -1.74 -29.43 19.66
C THR A 187 -0.70 -28.80 18.75
N VAL A 188 0.24 -28.09 19.36
CA VAL A 188 1.54 -27.78 18.74
C VAL A 188 2.31 -29.10 18.66
N LYS A 189 2.75 -29.50 17.45
CA LYS A 189 3.70 -30.61 17.27
C LYS A 189 5.11 -30.06 17.19
#